data_AF-A0A961RVC3-F1
#
_entry.id   AF-A0A961RVC3-F1
#
_cell.length_a   1.000
_cell.length_b   1.000
_cell.length_c   1.000
_cell.angle_alpha   90.00
_cell.angle_beta   90.00
_cell.angle_gamma   90.00
#
_symmetry.space_group_name_H-M   'P 1'
#
loop_
_entity.id
_entity.type
_entity.pdbx_description
1 polymer ?
#
loop_
_entity_poly.entity_id
_entity_poly.type
_entity_poly.pdbx_seq_one_letter_code
_entity_poly.pdbx_strand_id
1 'polypeptide(L)'
;RDGHTYNINADTFAGAIAGALNATRLLFLTDVPGVLDKDKNLIKELSVTEARRLIADGTISGGMIPKVETCIEAIEKGVEGVVILNGKTSHAVLLELFTEHGAGTLIVR
;
A
#
# COMPACT_ATOMS: atom_id res chain seq x y z
N ARG A 1 5.94 4.54 -31.49
CA ARG A 1 5.76 5.49 -30.36
C ARG A 1 5.47 6.84 -30.98
N ASP A 2 4.46 7.54 -30.51
CA ASP A 2 3.96 8.84 -31.02
C ASP A 2 4.69 10.06 -30.42
N GLY A 3 5.43 9.87 -29.32
CA GLY A 3 6.29 10.91 -28.73
C GLY A 3 5.54 11.91 -27.85
N HIS A 4 4.28 11.66 -27.52
CA HIS A 4 3.49 12.52 -26.65
C HIS A 4 3.86 12.36 -25.17
N THR A 5 3.65 13.43 -24.40
CA THR A 5 3.76 13.41 -22.93
C THR A 5 2.38 13.22 -22.32
N TYR A 6 2.28 12.33 -21.32
CA TYR A 6 1.03 12.01 -20.64
C TYR A 6 1.13 12.31 -19.15
N ASN A 7 0.01 12.72 -18.57
CA ASN A 7 -0.14 12.81 -17.12
C ASN A 7 -0.67 11.46 -16.59
N ILE A 8 0.05 10.85 -15.65
CA ILE A 8 -0.25 9.52 -15.10
C ILE A 8 -0.33 9.64 -13.58
N ASN A 9 -1.23 8.88 -12.96
CA ASN A 9 -1.30 8.79 -11.51
C ASN A 9 0.02 8.23 -10.93
N ALA A 10 0.55 8.87 -9.88
CA ALA A 10 1.84 8.52 -9.30
C ALA A 10 1.86 7.11 -8.70
N ASP A 11 0.75 6.64 -8.12
CA ASP A 11 0.65 5.32 -7.51
C ASP A 11 0.68 4.22 -8.58
N THR A 12 -0.05 4.43 -9.69
CA THR A 12 0.01 3.54 -10.87
C THR A 12 1.41 3.48 -11.47
N PHE A 13 2.07 4.64 -11.59
CA PHE A 13 3.44 4.72 -12.09
C PHE A 13 4.42 3.97 -11.17
N ALA A 14 4.35 4.20 -9.86
CA ALA A 14 5.21 3.54 -8.87
C ALA A 14 4.97 2.02 -8.84
N GLY A 15 3.70 1.59 -8.84
CA GLY A 15 3.34 0.17 -8.87
C GLY A 15 3.84 -0.55 -10.13
N ALA A 16 3.78 0.09 -11.30
CA ALA A 16 4.31 -0.47 -12.54
C ALA A 16 5.83 -0.65 -12.50
N ILE A 17 6.57 0.33 -12.01
CA ILE A 17 8.04 0.24 -11.85
C ILE A 17 8.40 -0.83 -10.82
N ALA A 18 7.76 -0.80 -9.65
CA ALA A 18 8.05 -1.75 -8.58
C ALA A 18 7.76 -3.20 -9.00
N GLY A 19 6.64 -3.43 -9.71
CA GLY A 19 6.31 -4.75 -10.26
C GLY A 19 7.32 -5.20 -11.31
N ALA A 20 7.69 -4.32 -12.25
CA ALA A 20 8.70 -4.64 -13.27
C ALA A 20 10.08 -4.97 -12.69
N LEU A 21 10.41 -4.44 -11.50
CA LEU A 21 11.66 -4.72 -10.79
C LEU A 21 11.56 -5.89 -9.81
N ASN A 22 10.37 -6.50 -9.62
CA ASN A 22 10.08 -7.44 -8.53
C ASN A 22 10.55 -6.91 -7.17
N ALA A 23 10.20 -5.66 -6.85
CA ALA A 23 10.67 -5.01 -5.64
C ALA A 23 10.20 -5.76 -4.38
N THR A 24 11.10 -5.90 -3.41
CA THR A 24 10.77 -6.48 -2.09
C THR A 24 9.76 -5.64 -1.32
N ARG A 25 9.82 -4.31 -1.47
CA ARG A 25 8.90 -3.36 -0.81
C ARG A 25 8.55 -2.20 -1.74
N LEU A 26 7.27 -1.84 -1.77
CA LEU A 26 6.76 -0.56 -2.28
C LEU A 26 6.10 0.19 -1.12
N LEU A 27 6.45 1.46 -0.91
CA LEU A 27 5.95 2.26 0.21
C LEU A 27 5.06 3.40 -0.33
N PHE A 28 3.78 3.38 0.03
CA PHE A 28 2.85 4.48 -0.19
C PHE A 28 2.78 5.38 1.04
N LEU A 29 3.39 6.56 0.91
CA LEU A 29 3.37 7.60 1.93
C LEU A 29 2.09 8.41 1.78
N THR A 30 1.19 8.25 2.76
CA THR A 30 -0.13 8.89 2.77
C THR A 30 -0.26 9.84 3.96
N ASP A 31 -1.45 10.40 4.16
CA ASP A 31 -1.81 11.21 5.32
C ASP A 31 -2.57 10.42 6.40
N VAL A 32 -2.70 9.11 6.24
CA VAL A 32 -3.36 8.19 7.19
C VAL A 32 -2.36 7.17 7.74
N PRO A 33 -2.58 6.63 8.96
CA PRO A 33 -1.64 5.69 9.58
C PRO A 33 -1.49 4.36 8.83
N GLY A 34 -2.52 3.93 8.10
CA GLY A 34 -2.59 2.64 7.43
C GLY A 34 -4.04 2.19 7.32
N VAL A 35 -4.27 0.88 7.25
CA VAL A 35 -5.60 0.26 7.28
C VAL A 35 -6.03 0.06 8.73
N LEU A 36 -7.24 0.52 9.05
CA LEU A 36 -7.82 0.37 10.39
C LEU A 36 -8.87 -0.73 10.40
N ASP A 37 -8.98 -1.45 11.52
CA ASP A 37 -10.08 -2.37 11.78
C ASP A 37 -11.37 -1.62 12.21
N LYS A 38 -12.44 -2.36 12.51
CA LYS A 38 -13.73 -1.80 12.93
C LYS A 38 -13.66 -1.03 14.26
N ASP A 39 -12.70 -1.39 15.11
CA ASP A 39 -12.45 -0.76 16.41
C ASP A 39 -11.44 0.41 16.29
N LYS A 40 -11.04 0.76 15.05
CA LYS A 40 -10.07 1.80 14.70
C LYS A 40 -8.64 1.51 15.14
N ASN A 41 -8.29 0.25 15.36
CA ASN A 41 -6.90 -0.15 15.58
C ASN A 41 -6.20 -0.34 14.24
N LEU A 42 -4.91 -0.01 14.21
CA LEU A 42 -4.07 -0.21 13.03
C LEU A 42 -3.84 -1.70 12.80
N ILE A 43 -4.23 -2.19 11.63
CA ILE A 43 -3.88 -3.53 11.18
C ILE A 43 -2.44 -3.48 10.68
N LYS A 44 -1.54 -4.24 11.31
CA LYS A 44 -0.11 -4.21 10.98
C LYS A 44 0.24 -4.95 9.69
N GLU A 45 -0.44 -6.07 9.45
CA GLU A 45 -0.21 -6.90 8.28
C GLU A 45 -1.53 -7.46 7.75
N LEU A 46 -1.65 -7.54 6.42
CA LEU A 46 -2.76 -8.13 5.70
C LEU A 46 -2.23 -8.97 4.53
N SER A 47 -2.77 -10.16 4.35
CA SER A 47 -2.71 -10.82 3.04
C SER A 47 -3.65 -10.14 2.04
N VAL A 48 -3.42 -10.34 0.74
CA VAL A 48 -4.35 -9.90 -0.32
C VAL A 48 -5.75 -10.48 -0.09
N THR A 49 -5.83 -11.71 0.41
CA THR A 49 -7.11 -12.38 0.70
C THR A 49 -7.86 -11.69 1.84
N GLU A 50 -7.16 -11.36 2.92
CA GLU A 50 -7.76 -10.63 4.05
C GLU A 50 -8.17 -9.22 3.65
N ALA A 51 -7.34 -8.51 2.88
CA ALA A 51 -7.66 -7.19 2.36
C ALA A 51 -8.96 -7.21 1.53
N ARG A 52 -9.11 -8.18 0.62
CA ARG A 52 -10.36 -8.37 -0.14
C ARG A 52 -11.56 -8.69 0.75
N ARG A 53 -11.38 -9.53 1.77
CA ARG A 53 -12.43 -9.84 2.74
C ARG A 53 -12.88 -8.60 3.51
N LEU A 54 -11.95 -7.76 3.94
CA LEU A 54 -12.23 -6.52 4.67
C LEU A 54 -12.87 -5.44 3.81
N ILE A 55 -12.60 -5.43 2.49
CA ILE A 55 -13.36 -4.61 1.54
C ILE A 55 -14.81 -5.13 1.46
N ALA A 56 -14.99 -6.44 1.28
CA ALA A 56 -16.31 -7.05 1.13
C ALA A 56 -17.18 -6.92 2.39
N ASP A 57 -16.58 -6.99 3.58
CA ASP A 57 -17.30 -6.88 4.86
C ASP A 57 -17.52 -5.42 5.33
N GLY A 58 -17.06 -4.45 4.53
CA GLY A 58 -17.24 -3.02 4.76
C GLY A 58 -16.28 -2.38 5.76
N THR A 59 -15.31 -3.12 6.31
CA THR A 59 -14.27 -2.56 7.20
C THR A 59 -13.40 -1.55 6.45
N ILE A 60 -12.91 -1.93 5.27
CA ILE A 60 -12.21 -1.04 4.36
C ILE A 60 -13.25 -0.33 3.50
N SER A 61 -13.35 0.99 3.63
CA SER A 61 -14.39 1.78 2.98
C SER A 61 -13.88 3.13 2.47
N GLY A 62 -14.70 3.79 1.64
CA GLY A 62 -14.41 5.11 1.11
C GLY A 62 -13.11 5.17 0.31
N GLY A 63 -12.32 6.22 0.52
CA GLY A 63 -11.06 6.45 -0.20
C GLY A 63 -9.96 5.43 0.11
N MET A 64 -10.13 4.54 1.10
CA MET A 64 -9.16 3.47 1.38
C MET A 64 -9.29 2.30 0.39
N ILE A 65 -10.48 2.04 -0.16
CA ILE A 65 -10.70 0.99 -1.16
C ILE A 65 -9.71 1.14 -2.34
N PRO A 66 -9.65 2.27 -3.06
CA PRO A 66 -8.75 2.40 -4.21
C PRO A 66 -7.26 2.34 -3.81
N LYS A 67 -6.89 2.72 -2.58
CA LYS A 67 -5.51 2.59 -2.08
C LYS A 67 -5.11 1.13 -1.90
N VAL A 68 -5.99 0.35 -1.28
CA VAL A 68 -5.78 -1.09 -1.06
C VAL A 68 -5.80 -1.85 -2.38
N GLU A 69 -6.71 -1.50 -3.30
CA GLU A 69 -6.74 -2.08 -4.66
C GLU A 69 -5.43 -1.81 -5.42
N THR A 70 -4.90 -0.58 -5.35
CA THR A 70 -3.60 -0.26 -5.95
C THR A 70 -2.47 -1.12 -5.36
N CYS A 71 -2.48 -1.37 -4.05
CA CYS A 71 -1.50 -2.25 -3.41
C CYS A 71 -1.62 -3.68 -3.91
N ILE A 72 -2.85 -4.20 -3.99
CA ILE A 72 -3.13 -5.55 -4.51
C ILE A 72 -2.62 -5.67 -5.95
N GLU A 73 -2.92 -4.68 -6.82
CA GLU A 73 -2.42 -4.68 -8.19
C GLU A 73 -0.90 -4.69 -8.28
N ALA A 74 -0.21 -3.93 -7.43
CA ALA A 74 1.26 -3.91 -7.42
C ALA A 74 1.84 -5.28 -7.01
N ILE A 75 1.22 -5.96 -6.04
CA ILE A 75 1.60 -7.31 -5.61
C ILE A 75 1.36 -8.33 -6.75
N GLU A 76 0.22 -8.23 -7.41
CA GLU A 76 -0.10 -9.06 -8.58
C GLU A 76 0.88 -8.85 -9.74
N LYS A 77 1.45 -7.65 -9.86
CA LYS A 77 2.49 -7.29 -10.84
C LYS A 77 3.92 -7.69 -10.43
N GLY A 78 4.13 -8.30 -9.26
CA GLY A 78 5.41 -8.88 -8.86
C GLY A 78 6.07 -8.28 -7.62
N VAL A 79 5.46 -7.27 -6.98
CA VAL A 79 5.98 -6.72 -5.72
C VAL A 79 5.75 -7.72 -4.58
N GLU A 80 6.75 -7.95 -3.73
CA GLU A 80 6.62 -8.92 -2.62
C GLU A 80 5.75 -8.40 -1.48
N GLY A 81 5.77 -7.09 -1.22
CA GLY A 81 4.91 -6.46 -0.23
C GLY A 81 4.79 -4.95 -0.44
N VAL A 82 3.62 -4.42 -0.11
CA VAL A 82 3.31 -2.98 -0.25
C VAL A 82 2.91 -2.44 1.12
N VAL A 83 3.47 -1.29 1.51
CA VAL A 83 3.19 -0.66 2.81
C VAL A 83 2.38 0.61 2.60
N ILE A 84 1.27 0.75 3.31
CA ILE A 84 0.56 2.04 3.48
C ILE A 84 0.96 2.62 4.84
N LEU A 85 1.57 3.80 4.85
CA LEU A 85 2.01 4.46 6.07
C LEU A 85 1.76 5.97 6.04
N ASN A 86 1.80 6.62 7.22
CA ASN A 86 1.68 8.07 7.33
C ASN A 86 3.03 8.75 7.03
N GLY A 87 3.14 9.39 5.86
CA GLY A 87 4.32 10.12 5.43
C GLY A 87 4.60 11.41 6.19
N LYS A 88 3.65 11.90 7.00
CA LYS A 88 3.85 13.08 7.87
C LYS A 88 4.58 12.73 9.17
N THR A 89 4.68 11.44 9.51
CA THR A 89 5.47 10.98 10.66
C THR A 89 6.96 11.21 10.37
N SER A 90 7.67 11.85 11.31
CA SER A 90 9.11 12.04 11.16
C SER A 90 9.80 10.68 11.05
N HIS A 91 10.68 10.55 10.05
CA HIS A 91 11.42 9.32 9.78
C HIS A 91 10.53 8.09 9.47
N ALA A 92 9.32 8.29 8.93
CA ALA A 92 8.36 7.20 8.68
C ALA A 92 8.96 5.99 7.93
N VAL A 93 9.80 6.25 6.92
CA VAL A 93 10.49 5.20 6.14
C VAL A 93 11.50 4.42 7.00
N LEU A 94 12.25 5.10 7.86
CA LEU A 94 13.21 4.42 8.75
C LEU A 94 12.47 3.59 9.80
N LEU A 95 11.40 4.13 10.36
CA LEU A 95 10.56 3.40 11.32
C LEU A 95 9.96 2.14 10.68
N GLU A 96 9.47 2.23 9.44
CA GLU A 96 8.95 1.08 8.72
C GLU A 96 10.01 0.01 8.47
N LEU A 97 11.22 0.40 8.05
CA LEU A 97 12.24 -0.56 7.63
C LEU A 97 13.08 -1.13 8.79
N PHE A 98 13.20 -0.41 9.91
CA PHE A 98 14.13 -0.74 10.99
C PHE A 98 13.44 -1.02 12.34
N THR A 99 12.13 -1.24 12.35
CA THR A 99 11.41 -1.68 13.56
C THR A 99 10.59 -2.92 13.28
N GLU A 100 10.46 -3.81 14.27
CA GLU A 100 9.69 -5.06 14.13
C GLU A 100 8.22 -4.83 13.79
N HIS A 101 7.63 -3.77 14.33
CA HIS A 101 6.18 -3.52 14.23
C HIS A 101 5.81 -2.60 13.05
N GLY A 102 6.80 -2.03 12.34
CA GLY A 102 6.59 -1.05 11.28
C GLY A 102 5.83 0.22 11.71
N ALA A 103 5.71 1.15 10.77
CA ALA A 103 5.01 2.43 10.94
C ALA A 103 3.61 2.44 10.31
N GLY A 104 3.26 1.42 9.53
CA GLY A 104 1.97 1.37 8.82
C GLY A 104 1.36 -0.03 8.74
N THR A 105 0.66 -0.28 7.63
CA THR A 105 0.09 -1.58 7.26
C THR A 105 0.87 -2.16 6.11
N LEU A 106 1.44 -3.34 6.31
CA LEU A 106 2.06 -4.15 5.26
C LEU A 106 1.00 -5.05 4.61
N ILE A 107 0.93 -5.03 3.28
CA ILE A 107 0.10 -5.94 2.49
C ILE A 107 1.03 -6.90 1.74
N VAL A 108 0.80 -8.19 1.89
CA VAL A 108 1.56 -9.28 1.25
C VAL A 108 0.63 -10.20 0.48
N ARG A 109 1.18 -11.06 -0.38
CA ARG A 109 0.41 -12.05 -1.16
C ARG A 109 -0.40 -12.99 -0.26
#